data_AF-A0A9R0XAW0-F1
#
_entry.id   AF-A0A9R0XAW0-F1
#
_cell.length_a   1.000
_cell.length_b   1.000
_cell.length_c   1.000
_cell.angle_alpha   90.00
_cell.angle_beta   90.00
_cell.angle_gamma   90.00
#
_symmetry.space_group_name_H-M   'P 1'
#
loop_
_entity.id
_entity.type
_entity.pdbx_description
1 polymer ?
#
loop_
_entity_poly.entity_id
_entity_poly.type
_entity_poly.pdbx_seq_one_letter_code
_entity_poly.pdbx_strand_id
1 'polypeptide(L)'
;MSPSAPPAALRLASPPKVLLPALSPSSTCSPRLSMSTPSRPRATPLTAAGGGGAAPSLLAADPGHRDSVILAARDAMTNCLGETHLDLVVPGLRLAAKGKVRDVYESGEHLVLVTTDRQSAFDRVLASIPFKGQVLNETSLWWFNRTSHITPNAVVSSPDRNVTIAKRCSVFPVEFVVRGFVTGSTDTSLWTVYNKGVRNYCGNAIPDGMVKNQKLPANILTPTTKADDHDVPITPDEIVKSGLMSKDDFDEAKSKALSLFEYGQKVALENGVILVDTKYEFGKTADGTVVLIDEVHTPDSSRYWIANSYEERFKSGLEPENVDKVT
;
A
#
# COMPACT_ATOMS: atom_id res chain seq x y z
N MET A 1 -10.87 -67.17 -24.33
CA MET A 1 -10.24 -66.65 -23.09
C MET A 1 -10.77 -65.25 -22.86
N SER A 2 -11.44 -65.05 -21.72
CA SER A 2 -12.31 -63.93 -21.39
C SER A 2 -11.60 -62.58 -21.31
N PRO A 3 -12.28 -61.45 -21.60
CA PRO A 3 -11.77 -60.13 -21.24
C PRO A 3 -12.03 -59.86 -19.75
N SER A 4 -11.00 -59.42 -19.04
CA SER A 4 -11.01 -59.09 -17.62
C SER A 4 -11.86 -57.84 -17.34
N ALA A 5 -12.76 -57.95 -16.36
CA ALA A 5 -13.59 -56.85 -15.86
C ALA A 5 -12.76 -55.74 -15.20
N PRO A 6 -13.22 -54.48 -15.21
CA PRO A 6 -12.57 -53.37 -14.50
C PRO A 6 -12.85 -53.44 -12.98
N PRO A 7 -11.96 -52.90 -12.13
CA PRO A 7 -12.09 -52.96 -10.69
C PRO A 7 -13.23 -52.06 -10.18
N ALA A 8 -13.93 -52.55 -9.17
CA ALA A 8 -15.07 -51.91 -8.52
C ALA A 8 -14.71 -50.56 -7.88
N ALA A 9 -15.53 -49.53 -8.14
CA ALA A 9 -15.45 -48.24 -7.49
C ALA A 9 -15.66 -48.38 -5.97
N LEU A 10 -14.69 -47.89 -5.18
CA LEU A 10 -14.84 -47.70 -3.74
C LEU A 10 -15.98 -46.70 -3.49
N ARG A 11 -17.06 -47.19 -2.88
CA ARG A 11 -18.12 -46.33 -2.34
C ARG A 11 -17.55 -45.53 -1.17
N LEU A 12 -17.35 -44.22 -1.38
CA LEU A 12 -17.12 -43.27 -0.29
C LEU A 12 -18.37 -43.25 0.60
N ALA A 13 -18.19 -43.67 1.86
CA ALA A 13 -19.21 -43.53 2.89
C ALA A 13 -19.51 -42.04 3.10
N SER A 14 -20.80 -41.69 3.10
CA SER A 14 -21.27 -40.35 3.43
C SER A 14 -20.86 -39.98 4.86
N PRO A 15 -20.43 -38.73 5.13
CA PRO A 15 -20.07 -38.31 6.47
C PRO A 15 -21.31 -38.32 7.39
N PRO A 16 -21.13 -38.59 8.70
CA PRO A 16 -22.24 -38.62 9.64
C PRO A 16 -22.88 -37.24 9.79
N LYS A 17 -24.21 -37.19 9.69
CA LYS A 17 -25.01 -36.00 10.01
C LYS A 17 -24.80 -35.63 11.47
N VAL A 18 -24.18 -34.48 11.73
CA VAL A 18 -24.16 -33.87 13.06
C VAL A 18 -25.54 -33.28 13.32
N LEU A 19 -26.19 -33.81 14.35
CA LEU A 19 -27.50 -33.38 14.84
C LEU A 19 -27.30 -32.14 15.72
N LEU A 20 -27.59 -30.94 15.19
CA LEU A 20 -27.67 -29.71 15.99
C LEU A 20 -29.02 -29.67 16.72
N PRO A 21 -29.07 -29.44 18.05
CA PRO A 21 -30.33 -29.20 18.73
C PRO A 21 -30.84 -27.79 18.43
N ALA A 22 -32.06 -27.70 17.91
CA ALA A 22 -32.83 -26.48 17.82
C ALA A 22 -33.41 -26.11 19.19
N LEU A 23 -33.15 -24.90 19.68
CA LEU A 23 -33.95 -24.24 20.71
C LEU A 23 -34.21 -22.77 20.35
N SER A 24 -35.42 -22.36 20.70
CA SER A 24 -36.32 -21.33 20.19
C SER A 24 -36.12 -19.91 20.79
N PRO A 25 -36.83 -18.86 20.31
CA PRO A 25 -36.44 -17.46 20.45
C PRO A 25 -37.00 -16.82 21.72
N SER A 26 -36.28 -15.83 22.28
CA SER A 26 -36.83 -14.95 23.31
C SER A 26 -36.33 -13.50 23.18
N SER A 27 -37.32 -12.61 23.11
CA SER A 27 -37.38 -11.21 23.55
C SER A 27 -36.51 -10.15 22.87
N THR A 28 -37.19 -9.39 22.00
CA THR A 28 -36.87 -8.01 21.60
C THR A 28 -36.95 -7.05 22.79
N CYS A 29 -35.91 -6.25 23.01
CA CYS A 29 -35.98 -5.02 23.79
C CYS A 29 -35.20 -3.91 23.07
N SER A 30 -35.91 -2.96 22.47
CA SER A 30 -35.35 -1.76 21.84
C SER A 30 -35.32 -0.62 22.86
N PRO A 31 -34.21 0.10 23.08
CA PRO A 31 -34.24 1.34 23.83
C PRO A 31 -34.64 2.50 22.90
N ARG A 32 -35.74 3.15 23.28
CA ARG A 32 -36.30 4.35 22.66
C ARG A 32 -35.47 5.56 23.08
N LEU A 33 -34.83 6.24 22.13
CA LEU A 33 -34.18 7.53 22.33
C LEU A 33 -35.25 8.59 22.65
N SER A 34 -35.24 9.14 23.87
CA SER A 34 -35.96 10.37 24.20
C SER A 34 -34.96 11.53 24.31
N MET A 35 -35.11 12.52 23.43
CA MET A 35 -34.42 13.80 23.49
C MET A 35 -34.89 14.59 24.71
N SER A 36 -34.00 14.83 25.67
CA SER A 36 -34.18 15.85 26.72
C SER A 36 -33.02 16.84 26.64
N THR A 37 -33.33 18.08 26.28
CA THR A 37 -32.40 19.22 26.23
C THR A 37 -31.86 19.55 27.64
N PRO A 38 -30.54 19.68 27.85
CA PRO A 38 -30.01 20.21 29.09
C PRO A 38 -30.08 21.73 29.09
N SER A 39 -30.80 22.28 30.08
CA SER A 39 -30.86 23.71 30.41
C SER A 39 -29.48 24.24 30.83
N ARG A 40 -29.08 25.38 30.25
CA ARG A 40 -27.85 26.14 30.60
C ARG A 40 -27.75 26.39 32.12
N PRO A 41 -26.61 26.13 32.76
CA PRO A 41 -26.37 26.62 34.12
C PRO A 41 -26.10 28.14 34.08
N ARG A 42 -26.72 28.84 35.03
CA ARG A 42 -26.62 30.29 35.25
C ARG A 42 -25.21 30.62 35.76
N ALA A 43 -24.50 31.51 35.06
CA ALA A 43 -23.16 31.94 35.42
C ALA A 43 -23.15 32.72 36.75
N THR A 44 -22.37 32.26 37.72
CA THR A 44 -21.96 33.00 38.91
C THR A 44 -20.80 33.93 38.55
N PRO A 45 -20.78 35.20 38.99
CA PRO A 45 -19.70 36.12 38.64
C PRO A 45 -18.48 35.83 39.53
N LEU A 46 -17.36 35.46 38.91
CA LEU A 46 -16.06 35.41 39.57
C LEU A 46 -15.39 36.77 39.43
N THR A 47 -15.34 37.47 40.57
CA THR A 47 -14.51 38.64 40.82
C THR A 47 -13.03 38.32 40.60
N ALA A 48 -12.33 39.25 39.98
CA ALA A 48 -10.90 39.18 39.71
C ALA A 48 -10.06 39.24 41.00
N ALA A 49 -9.07 38.35 41.11
CA ALA A 49 -7.87 38.56 41.91
C ALA A 49 -6.66 38.27 41.02
N GLY A 50 -5.87 39.31 40.79
CA GLY A 50 -4.61 39.24 40.04
C GLY A 50 -3.53 38.48 40.80
N GLY A 51 -2.67 37.81 40.04
CA GLY A 51 -1.48 37.12 40.53
C GLY A 51 -1.00 36.15 39.46
N GLY A 52 -0.03 36.57 38.65
CA GLY A 52 0.59 35.74 37.62
C GLY A 52 1.28 34.53 38.25
N GLY A 53 0.68 33.37 38.08
CA GLY A 53 1.30 32.08 38.32
C GLY A 53 0.62 31.09 37.40
N ALA A 54 1.35 30.54 36.43
CA ALA A 54 0.84 29.44 35.63
C ALA A 54 0.35 28.35 36.59
N ALA A 55 -0.87 27.84 36.41
CA ALA A 55 -1.36 26.70 37.19
C ALA A 55 -0.29 25.60 37.13
N PRO A 56 0.16 25.05 38.27
CA PRO A 56 1.24 24.08 38.27
C PRO A 56 0.81 22.91 37.38
N SER A 57 1.67 22.55 36.43
CA SER A 57 1.44 21.42 35.54
C SER A 57 0.99 20.22 36.37
N LEU A 58 -0.05 19.50 35.94
CA LEU A 58 -0.47 18.27 36.61
C LEU A 58 0.66 17.23 36.66
N LEU A 59 1.65 17.34 35.78
CA LEU A 59 2.89 16.55 35.81
C LEU A 59 3.89 17.03 36.88
N ALA A 60 3.79 18.27 37.35
CA ALA A 60 4.65 18.83 38.39
C ALA A 60 3.99 18.81 39.78
N ALA A 61 2.67 18.86 39.83
CA ALA A 61 1.88 18.94 41.05
C ALA A 61 1.67 17.56 41.72
N ASP A 62 1.66 16.48 40.95
CA ASP A 62 1.47 15.12 41.46
C ASP A 62 2.50 14.17 40.84
N PRO A 63 3.51 13.74 41.61
CA PRO A 63 4.50 12.75 41.17
C PRO A 63 3.88 11.43 40.72
N GLY A 64 2.78 10.99 41.36
CA GLY A 64 2.08 9.76 41.00
C GLY A 64 1.36 9.87 39.65
N HIS A 65 0.78 11.02 39.35
CA HIS A 65 0.18 11.28 38.04
C HIS A 65 1.24 11.35 36.94
N ARG A 66 2.36 12.04 37.19
CA ARG A 66 3.50 12.10 36.25
C ARG A 66 4.03 10.72 35.92
N ASP A 67 4.24 9.88 36.93
CA ASP A 67 4.74 8.52 36.72
C ASP A 67 3.72 7.64 36.01
N SER A 68 2.42 7.79 36.29
CA SER A 68 1.36 7.09 35.57
C SER A 68 1.28 7.46 34.08
N VAL A 69 1.50 8.74 33.73
CA VAL A 69 1.56 9.22 32.34
C VAL A 69 2.81 8.72 31.65
N ILE A 70 3.97 8.73 32.32
CA ILE A 70 5.23 8.19 31.77
C ILE A 70 5.12 6.67 31.56
N LEU A 71 4.45 5.95 32.46
CA LEU A 71 4.22 4.51 32.34
C LEU A 71 3.27 4.19 31.19
N ALA A 72 2.13 4.87 31.10
CA ALA A 72 1.16 4.68 30.01
C ALA A 72 1.75 5.07 28.65
N ALA A 73 2.56 6.13 28.60
CA ALA A 73 3.27 6.52 27.39
C ALA A 73 4.32 5.48 26.98
N ARG A 74 5.02 4.83 27.93
CA ARG A 74 5.97 3.74 27.66
C ARG A 74 5.28 2.44 27.25
N ASP A 75 4.16 2.10 27.86
CA ASP A 75 3.36 0.91 27.51
C ASP A 75 2.69 1.03 26.13
N ALA A 76 2.40 2.24 25.66
CA ALA A 76 1.93 2.48 24.29
C ALA A 76 3.03 2.31 23.22
N MET A 77 4.31 2.17 23.61
CA MET A 77 5.45 2.16 22.67
C MET A 77 5.79 0.81 22.00
N THR A 78 4.86 -0.15 21.91
CA THR A 78 5.08 -1.36 21.08
C THR A 78 3.88 -1.74 20.21
N ASN A 79 3.00 -0.80 19.88
CA ASN A 79 1.91 -0.99 18.88
C ASN A 79 2.44 -1.02 17.44
N CYS A 80 3.55 -1.72 17.22
CA CYS A 80 4.13 -1.95 15.91
C CYS A 80 4.07 -3.44 15.59
N LEU A 81 3.43 -3.78 14.48
CA LEU A 81 3.58 -5.10 13.87
C LEU A 81 4.95 -5.17 13.17
N GLY A 82 6.02 -5.48 13.91
CA GLY A 82 7.38 -5.55 13.37
C GLY A 82 7.73 -6.88 12.70
N GLU A 83 7.21 -7.98 13.26
CA GLU A 83 7.47 -9.34 12.80
C GLU A 83 6.19 -10.19 12.84
N THR A 84 6.14 -11.20 11.98
CA THR A 84 5.05 -12.16 11.90
C THR A 84 5.57 -13.59 11.93
N HIS A 85 4.76 -14.51 12.48
CA HIS A 85 5.06 -15.94 12.64
C HIS A 85 3.83 -16.81 12.38
N LEU A 86 3.02 -16.45 11.38
CA LEU A 86 1.76 -17.15 11.10
C LEU A 86 1.98 -18.62 10.69
N ASP A 87 3.12 -18.92 10.06
CA ASP A 87 3.56 -20.26 9.68
C ASP A 87 3.77 -21.20 10.87
N LEU A 88 4.08 -20.66 12.06
CA LEU A 88 4.27 -21.45 13.28
C LEU A 88 2.96 -21.83 13.97
N VAL A 89 1.87 -21.11 13.67
CA VAL A 89 0.60 -21.22 14.41
C VAL A 89 -0.59 -21.62 13.53
N VAL A 90 -0.50 -21.45 12.21
CA VAL A 90 -1.55 -21.84 11.25
C VAL A 90 -1.08 -23.02 10.41
N PRO A 91 -1.62 -24.25 10.63
CA PRO A 91 -1.26 -25.42 9.83
C PRO A 91 -1.48 -25.19 8.33
N GLY A 92 -0.48 -25.57 7.52
CA GLY A 92 -0.54 -25.46 6.06
C GLY A 92 -0.16 -24.08 5.50
N LEU A 93 0.15 -23.10 6.37
CA LEU A 93 0.70 -21.82 5.96
C LEU A 93 2.24 -21.88 5.97
N ARG A 94 2.89 -21.45 4.89
CA ARG A 94 4.36 -21.45 4.74
C ARG A 94 4.88 -20.03 4.57
N LEU A 95 5.86 -19.61 5.35
CA LEU A 95 6.55 -18.34 5.11
C LEU A 95 7.35 -18.44 3.79
N ALA A 96 6.98 -17.63 2.79
CA ALA A 96 7.67 -17.57 1.50
C ALA A 96 8.78 -16.52 1.49
N ALA A 97 8.50 -15.33 2.00
CA ALA A 97 9.47 -14.23 1.98
C ALA A 97 9.20 -13.24 3.12
N LYS A 98 10.28 -12.67 3.66
CA LYS A 98 10.24 -11.47 4.50
C LYS A 98 10.88 -10.32 3.73
N GLY A 99 10.05 -9.45 3.19
CA GLY A 99 10.48 -8.23 2.52
C GLY A 99 10.77 -7.09 3.50
N LYS A 100 11.19 -5.95 2.97
CA LYS A 100 11.45 -4.74 3.77
C LYS A 100 10.23 -4.31 4.60
N VAL A 101 9.03 -4.44 4.02
CA VAL A 101 7.76 -3.97 4.61
C VAL A 101 6.69 -5.06 4.68
N ARG A 102 6.70 -6.05 3.79
CA ARG A 102 5.69 -7.13 3.77
C ARG A 102 6.30 -8.48 4.13
N ASP A 103 5.57 -9.26 4.92
CA ASP A 103 5.80 -10.69 5.08
C ASP A 103 4.79 -11.44 4.20
N VAL A 104 5.27 -12.39 3.42
CA VAL A 104 4.48 -13.14 2.43
C VAL A 104 4.41 -14.60 2.85
N TYR A 105 3.18 -15.08 3.00
CA TYR A 105 2.89 -16.45 3.33
C TYR A 105 2.13 -17.13 2.19
N GLU A 106 2.38 -18.40 2.01
CA GLU A 106 1.74 -19.24 1.01
C GLU A 106 0.72 -20.18 1.64
N SER A 107 -0.46 -20.25 1.02
CA SER A 107 -1.53 -21.18 1.38
C SER A 107 -2.16 -21.77 0.11
N GLY A 108 -1.46 -22.73 -0.50
CA GLY A 108 -1.85 -23.32 -1.79
C GLY A 108 -1.96 -22.28 -2.91
N GLU A 109 -3.18 -22.14 -3.45
CA GLU A 109 -3.54 -21.20 -4.53
C GLU A 109 -3.65 -19.74 -4.06
N HIS A 110 -3.45 -19.46 -2.77
CA HIS A 110 -3.52 -18.12 -2.20
C HIS A 110 -2.20 -17.70 -1.57
N LEU A 111 -2.00 -16.39 -1.51
CA LEU A 111 -0.97 -15.72 -0.75
C LEU A 111 -1.62 -14.90 0.37
N VAL A 112 -1.04 -14.95 1.56
CA VAL A 112 -1.40 -14.07 2.68
C VAL A 112 -0.28 -13.05 2.81
N LEU A 113 -0.61 -11.80 2.45
CA LEU A 113 0.31 -10.66 2.45
C LEU A 113 0.07 -9.87 3.72
N VAL A 114 1.06 -9.84 4.62
CA VAL A 114 1.00 -9.05 5.85
C VAL A 114 1.88 -7.83 5.70
N THR A 115 1.26 -6.65 5.61
CA THR A 115 1.96 -5.37 5.56
C THR A 115 2.31 -4.95 6.98
N THR A 116 3.60 -4.97 7.29
CA THR A 116 4.14 -4.72 8.62
C THR A 116 4.37 -3.22 8.83
N ASP A 117 4.65 -2.85 10.07
CA ASP A 117 4.96 -1.48 10.46
C ASP A 117 6.42 -1.10 10.20
N ARG A 118 7.21 -2.01 9.58
CA ARG A 118 8.61 -1.76 9.24
C ARG A 118 8.74 -0.59 8.28
N GLN A 119 9.64 0.33 8.63
CA GLN A 119 10.09 1.41 7.78
C GLN A 119 11.50 1.08 7.29
N SER A 120 11.66 1.05 5.97
CA SER A 120 12.98 0.98 5.35
C SER A 120 13.42 2.34 4.81
N ALA A 121 14.72 2.55 4.63
CA ALA A 121 15.30 3.54 3.72
C ALA A 121 16.74 3.11 3.39
N PHE A 122 17.25 3.52 2.22
CA PHE A 122 18.58 3.10 1.73
C PHE A 122 18.77 1.58 1.81
N ASP A 123 17.75 0.84 1.35
CA ASP A 123 17.68 -0.63 1.34
C ASP A 123 17.83 -1.35 2.69
N ARG A 124 17.69 -0.63 3.80
CA ARG A 124 17.75 -1.19 5.15
C ARG A 124 16.48 -0.90 5.93
N VAL A 125 16.03 -1.85 6.76
CA VAL A 125 14.98 -1.60 7.76
C VAL A 125 15.58 -0.77 8.89
N LEU A 126 14.99 0.40 9.15
CA LEU A 126 15.53 1.39 10.08
C LEU A 126 14.75 1.45 11.40
N ALA A 127 13.44 1.31 11.32
CA ALA A 127 12.54 1.44 12.47
C ALA A 127 11.20 0.74 12.18
N SER A 128 10.31 0.75 13.16
CA SER A 128 8.88 0.48 12.93
C SER A 128 8.07 1.72 13.29
N ILE A 129 7.12 2.08 12.43
CA ILE A 129 6.21 3.21 12.62
C ILE A 129 4.83 2.64 12.96
N PRO A 130 4.28 2.94 14.15
CA PRO A 130 2.99 2.39 14.57
C PRO A 130 1.91 2.60 13.51
N PHE A 131 1.17 1.54 13.19
CA PHE A 131 0.05 1.53 12.24
C PHE A 131 0.41 1.84 10.77
N LYS A 132 1.69 1.99 10.42
CA LYS A 132 2.11 2.21 9.03
C LYS A 132 1.57 1.12 8.11
N GLY A 133 1.69 -0.15 8.51
CA GLY A 133 1.23 -1.27 7.71
C GLY A 133 -0.28 -1.25 7.44
N GLN A 134 -1.07 -0.76 8.41
CA GLN A 134 -2.52 -0.58 8.25
C GLN A 134 -2.83 0.49 7.22
N VAL A 135 -2.20 1.66 7.35
CA VAL A 135 -2.39 2.77 6.42
C VAL A 135 -2.02 2.36 5.00
N LEU A 136 -0.89 1.67 4.81
CA LEU A 136 -0.45 1.22 3.49
C LEU A 136 -1.40 0.18 2.90
N ASN A 137 -1.80 -0.83 3.67
CA ASN A 137 -2.68 -1.90 3.19
C ASN A 137 -4.10 -1.37 2.90
N GLU A 138 -4.69 -0.56 3.79
CA GLU A 138 -6.01 0.06 3.57
C GLU A 138 -6.01 1.03 2.38
N THR A 139 -4.92 1.80 2.20
CA THR A 139 -4.75 2.68 1.02
C THR A 139 -4.73 1.85 -0.26
N SER A 140 -3.94 0.77 -0.28
CA SER A 140 -3.85 -0.13 -1.43
C SER A 140 -5.20 -0.79 -1.74
N LEU A 141 -5.91 -1.30 -0.73
CA LEU A 141 -7.25 -1.88 -0.88
C LEU A 141 -8.27 -0.88 -1.44
N TRP A 142 -8.21 0.37 -0.97
CA TRP A 142 -9.06 1.44 -1.50
C TRP A 142 -8.79 1.68 -2.98
N TRP A 143 -7.51 1.74 -3.39
CA TRP A 143 -7.13 1.91 -4.79
C TRP A 143 -7.48 0.72 -5.66
N PHE A 144 -7.27 -0.51 -5.19
CA PHE A 144 -7.72 -1.73 -5.88
C PHE A 144 -9.22 -1.70 -6.18
N ASN A 145 -10.04 -1.26 -5.22
CA ASN A 145 -11.48 -1.10 -5.43
C ASN A 145 -11.77 0.01 -6.44
N ARG A 146 -11.15 1.19 -6.28
CA ARG A 146 -11.35 2.37 -7.13
C ARG A 146 -10.91 2.14 -8.58
N THR A 147 -9.97 1.23 -8.84
CA THR A 147 -9.38 0.97 -10.15
C THR A 147 -9.83 -0.36 -10.76
N SER A 148 -10.76 -1.07 -10.12
CA SER A 148 -11.33 -2.34 -10.61
C SER A 148 -11.97 -2.26 -12.00
N HIS A 149 -12.42 -1.07 -12.39
CA HIS A 149 -12.97 -0.79 -13.73
C HIS A 149 -11.88 -0.63 -14.82
N ILE A 150 -10.61 -0.48 -14.44
CA ILE A 150 -9.46 -0.35 -15.34
C ILE A 150 -8.77 -1.70 -15.52
N THR A 151 -8.53 -2.41 -14.41
CA THR A 151 -7.88 -3.73 -14.44
C THR A 151 -8.37 -4.61 -13.29
N PRO A 152 -8.52 -5.92 -13.51
CA PRO A 152 -8.67 -6.86 -12.40
C PRO A 152 -7.42 -6.84 -11.51
N ASN A 153 -7.59 -7.22 -10.25
CA ASN A 153 -6.51 -7.37 -9.28
C ASN A 153 -6.57 -8.73 -8.59
N ALA A 154 -5.49 -9.10 -7.89
CA ALA A 154 -5.38 -10.40 -7.25
C ALA A 154 -6.07 -10.49 -5.87
N VAL A 155 -6.63 -9.40 -5.32
CA VAL A 155 -7.21 -9.38 -3.98
C VAL A 155 -8.45 -10.28 -3.90
N VAL A 156 -8.51 -11.13 -2.88
CA VAL A 156 -9.65 -11.98 -2.55
C VAL A 156 -10.40 -11.44 -1.34
N SER A 157 -9.68 -11.08 -0.28
CA SER A 157 -10.26 -10.54 0.95
C SER A 157 -9.19 -9.88 1.82
N SER A 158 -9.62 -9.05 2.79
CA SER A 158 -8.74 -8.49 3.83
C SER A 158 -9.37 -8.78 5.19
N PRO A 159 -8.90 -9.83 5.91
CA PRO A 159 -9.47 -10.20 7.21
C PRO A 159 -9.03 -9.28 8.35
N ASP A 160 -7.98 -8.51 8.15
CA ASP A 160 -7.42 -7.54 9.09
C ASP A 160 -6.84 -6.34 8.32
N ARG A 161 -6.74 -5.18 8.97
CA ARG A 161 -6.23 -3.93 8.37
C ARG A 161 -4.81 -4.05 7.84
N ASN A 162 -3.98 -4.93 8.40
CA ASN A 162 -2.62 -5.20 7.91
C ASN A 162 -2.55 -6.33 6.87
N VAL A 163 -3.63 -7.08 6.64
CA VAL A 163 -3.60 -8.36 5.93
C VAL A 163 -4.44 -8.31 4.65
N THR A 164 -3.83 -8.72 3.54
CA THR A 164 -4.50 -8.97 2.27
C THR A 164 -4.29 -10.43 1.87
N ILE A 165 -5.39 -11.14 1.60
CA ILE A 165 -5.37 -12.46 0.96
C ILE A 165 -5.53 -12.25 -0.54
N ALA A 166 -4.58 -12.74 -1.32
CA ALA A 166 -4.55 -12.61 -2.78
C ALA A 166 -4.47 -13.97 -3.46
N LYS A 167 -4.97 -14.06 -4.69
CA LYS A 167 -4.75 -15.23 -5.55
C LYS A 167 -3.28 -15.30 -5.93
N ARG A 168 -2.71 -16.51 -5.95
CA ARG A 168 -1.38 -16.74 -6.51
C ARG A 168 -1.42 -16.54 -8.03
N CYS A 169 -0.42 -15.87 -8.55
CA CYS A 169 -0.21 -15.68 -9.98
C CYS A 169 1.28 -15.76 -10.32
N SER A 170 1.60 -15.95 -11.60
CA SER A 170 2.97 -15.81 -12.10
C SER A 170 3.29 -14.32 -12.23
N VAL A 171 4.23 -13.82 -11.43
CA VAL A 171 4.60 -12.40 -11.43
C VAL A 171 5.49 -12.09 -12.63
N PHE A 172 5.20 -11.00 -13.34
CA PHE A 172 6.10 -10.53 -14.39
C PHE A 172 7.35 -9.91 -13.76
N PRO A 173 8.57 -10.27 -14.22
CA PRO A 173 9.84 -9.79 -13.65
C PRO A 173 10.18 -8.36 -14.11
N VAL A 174 9.18 -7.48 -14.17
CA VAL A 174 9.27 -6.09 -14.63
C VAL A 174 8.47 -5.20 -13.70
N GLU A 175 9.08 -4.12 -13.23
CA GLU A 175 8.38 -3.08 -12.50
C GLU A 175 7.97 -1.96 -13.46
N PHE A 176 6.69 -1.61 -13.44
CA PHE A 176 6.12 -0.62 -14.34
C PHE A 176 6.12 0.75 -13.64
N VAL A 177 7.27 1.42 -13.65
CA VAL A 177 7.37 2.78 -13.09
C VAL A 177 6.81 3.79 -14.08
N VAL A 178 5.75 4.48 -13.70
CA VAL A 178 5.12 5.55 -14.49
C VAL A 178 5.44 6.90 -13.87
N ARG A 179 5.83 7.87 -14.70
CA ARG A 179 6.27 9.20 -14.25
C ARG A 179 5.48 10.31 -14.93
N GLY A 180 5.06 11.29 -14.14
CA GLY A 180 4.43 12.52 -14.62
C GLY A 180 5.31 13.76 -14.51
N PHE A 181 6.46 13.68 -13.82
CA PHE A 181 7.35 14.81 -13.55
C PHE A 181 8.82 14.42 -13.67
N VAL A 182 9.67 15.37 -14.04
CA VAL A 182 11.13 15.22 -14.10
C VAL A 182 11.73 15.47 -12.71
N THR A 183 11.70 14.45 -11.84
CA THR A 183 12.15 14.57 -10.45
C THR A 183 12.98 13.37 -9.99
N GLY A 184 13.32 13.37 -8.70
CA GLY A 184 14.08 12.38 -7.96
C GLY A 184 15.57 12.72 -7.83
N SER A 185 16.23 11.95 -6.96
CA SER A 185 17.64 12.10 -6.56
C SER A 185 18.46 10.82 -6.83
N THR A 186 17.82 9.66 -6.92
CA THR A 186 18.50 8.38 -7.15
C THR A 186 19.10 8.29 -8.55
N ASP A 187 20.08 7.40 -8.75
CA ASP A 187 20.73 7.21 -10.05
C ASP A 187 19.79 6.78 -11.18
N THR A 188 18.66 6.16 -10.83
CA THR A 188 17.60 5.73 -11.75
C THR A 188 16.45 6.73 -11.85
N SER A 189 16.48 7.85 -11.12
CA SER A 189 15.44 8.86 -11.21
C SER A 189 15.56 9.69 -12.49
N LEU A 190 14.40 10.15 -12.99
CA LEU A 190 14.33 10.84 -14.28
C LEU A 190 15.13 12.15 -14.28
N TRP A 191 15.11 12.91 -13.18
CA TRP A 191 15.93 14.12 -13.09
C TRP A 191 17.43 13.81 -13.12
N THR A 192 17.89 12.83 -12.36
CA THR A 192 19.33 12.51 -12.30
C THR A 192 19.88 12.10 -13.67
N VAL A 193 19.19 11.24 -14.42
CA VAL A 193 19.62 10.84 -15.76
C VAL A 193 19.51 11.99 -16.76
N TYR A 194 18.45 12.79 -16.69
CA TYR A 194 18.25 13.94 -17.56
C TYR A 194 19.33 15.01 -17.34
N ASN A 195 19.70 15.28 -16.09
CA ASN A 195 20.75 16.22 -15.71
C ASN A 195 22.15 15.73 -16.13
N LYS A 196 22.35 14.41 -16.27
CA LYS A 196 23.55 13.80 -16.87
C LYS A 196 23.58 13.87 -18.40
N GLY A 197 22.59 14.50 -19.04
CA GLY A 197 22.53 14.70 -20.50
C GLY A 197 21.75 13.61 -21.25
N VAL A 198 21.13 12.65 -20.56
CA VAL A 198 20.31 11.62 -21.21
C VAL A 198 19.00 12.24 -21.71
N ARG A 199 18.68 12.05 -22.99
CA ARG A 199 17.45 12.52 -23.63
C ARG A 199 16.57 11.41 -24.18
N ASN A 200 17.09 10.19 -24.25
CA ASN A 200 16.28 9.00 -24.48
C ASN A 200 16.39 8.11 -23.24
N TYR A 201 15.29 7.95 -22.51
CA TYR A 201 15.27 7.17 -21.28
C TYR A 201 14.20 6.08 -21.35
N CYS A 202 14.63 4.83 -21.28
CA CYS A 202 13.79 3.64 -21.45
C CYS A 202 12.95 3.65 -22.74
N GLY A 203 13.48 4.23 -23.83
CA GLY A 203 12.78 4.37 -25.11
C GLY A 203 11.90 5.62 -25.23
N ASN A 204 11.86 6.49 -24.22
CA ASN A 204 11.11 7.75 -24.27
C ASN A 204 12.04 8.91 -24.63
N ALA A 205 11.71 9.66 -25.69
CA ALA A 205 12.36 10.93 -25.99
C ALA A 205 11.88 12.02 -25.02
N ILE A 206 12.79 12.61 -24.27
CA ILE A 206 12.53 13.68 -23.31
C ILE A 206 12.90 15.02 -23.95
N PRO A 207 12.01 16.03 -23.94
CA PRO A 207 12.31 17.33 -24.51
C PRO A 207 13.52 17.99 -23.87
N ASP A 208 14.26 18.77 -24.66
CA ASP A 208 15.30 19.65 -24.13
C ASP A 208 14.74 20.80 -23.28
N GLY A 209 15.59 21.40 -22.46
CA GLY A 209 15.25 22.55 -21.63
C GLY A 209 14.38 22.26 -20.40
N MET A 210 14.03 20.99 -20.13
CA MET A 210 13.32 20.62 -18.91
C MET A 210 14.17 20.94 -17.66
N VAL A 211 13.50 21.37 -16.59
CA VAL A 211 14.14 21.64 -15.29
C VAL A 211 13.61 20.68 -14.21
N LYS A 212 14.31 20.61 -13.07
CA LYS A 212 13.92 19.73 -11.96
C LYS A 212 12.51 20.05 -11.49
N ASN A 213 11.74 19.00 -11.21
CA ASN A 213 10.35 19.04 -10.74
C ASN A 213 9.33 19.55 -11.77
N GLN A 214 9.72 19.73 -13.04
CA GLN A 214 8.80 20.12 -14.11
C GLN A 214 7.86 18.98 -14.50
N LYS A 215 6.58 19.29 -14.71
CA LYS A 215 5.61 18.35 -15.28
C LYS A 215 5.98 17.93 -16.70
N LEU A 216 5.93 16.63 -16.98
CA LEU A 216 6.15 16.09 -18.32
C LEU A 216 4.98 16.45 -19.25
N PRO A 217 5.23 16.60 -20.57
CA PRO A 217 4.16 16.81 -21.55
C PRO A 217 3.15 15.65 -21.60
N ALA A 218 3.61 14.43 -21.34
CA ALA A 218 2.79 13.24 -21.22
C ALA A 218 3.41 12.29 -20.17
N ASN A 219 2.58 11.47 -19.54
CA ASN A 219 3.06 10.43 -18.64
C ASN A 219 3.88 9.40 -19.42
N ILE A 220 5.03 9.01 -18.87
CA ILE A 220 5.94 8.05 -19.51
C ILE A 220 6.12 6.80 -18.65
N LEU A 221 6.33 5.67 -19.31
CA LEU A 221 6.71 4.42 -18.66
C LEU A 221 8.24 4.27 -18.70
N THR A 222 8.86 4.06 -17.55
CA THR A 222 10.31 3.81 -17.41
C THR A 222 10.51 2.50 -16.66
N PRO A 223 10.33 1.34 -17.31
CA PRO A 223 10.32 0.08 -16.61
C PRO A 223 11.72 -0.30 -16.10
N THR A 224 11.74 -1.09 -15.05
CA THR A 224 12.96 -1.64 -14.45
C THR A 224 12.85 -3.16 -14.30
N THR A 225 13.98 -3.86 -14.37
CA THR A 225 14.02 -5.29 -14.04
C THR A 225 14.13 -5.47 -12.53
N LYS A 226 13.43 -6.47 -12.00
CA LYS A 226 13.53 -6.89 -10.60
C LYS A 226 14.83 -7.69 -10.41
N ALA A 227 15.87 -7.06 -9.86
CA ALA A 227 17.15 -7.72 -9.58
C ALA A 227 17.44 -7.70 -8.06
N ASP A 228 18.24 -8.66 -7.59
CA ASP A 228 18.45 -8.88 -6.15
C ASP A 228 19.19 -7.72 -5.45
N ASP A 229 20.06 -7.01 -6.17
CA ASP A 229 20.85 -5.91 -5.62
C ASP A 229 20.22 -4.53 -5.87
N HIS A 230 19.88 -4.18 -7.12
CA HIS A 230 19.26 -2.89 -7.48
C HIS A 230 18.44 -2.98 -8.77
N ASP A 231 17.33 -2.23 -8.84
CA ASP A 231 16.50 -2.15 -10.04
C ASP A 231 17.23 -1.48 -11.20
N VAL A 232 17.26 -2.14 -12.37
CA VAL A 232 17.97 -1.65 -13.57
C VAL A 232 16.97 -1.16 -14.61
N PRO A 233 17.09 0.07 -15.13
CA PRO A 233 16.26 0.56 -16.22
C PRO A 233 16.38 -0.30 -17.48
N ILE A 234 15.26 -0.62 -18.11
CA ILE A 234 15.20 -1.46 -19.31
C ILE A 234 14.23 -0.87 -20.34
N THR A 235 14.49 -1.06 -21.63
CA THR A 235 13.57 -0.63 -22.68
C THR A 235 12.47 -1.66 -22.96
N PRO A 236 11.29 -1.24 -23.47
CA PRO A 236 10.25 -2.16 -23.95
C PRO A 236 10.76 -3.25 -24.90
N ASP A 237 11.64 -2.89 -25.84
CA ASP A 237 12.19 -3.82 -26.83
C ASP A 237 13.09 -4.87 -26.17
N GLU A 238 13.88 -4.47 -25.18
CA GLU A 238 14.74 -5.39 -24.42
C GLU A 238 13.93 -6.34 -23.55
N ILE A 239 12.82 -5.89 -22.93
CA ILE A 239 11.91 -6.75 -22.16
C ILE A 239 11.40 -7.91 -23.02
N VAL A 240 10.93 -7.60 -24.24
CA VAL A 240 10.40 -8.61 -25.16
C VAL A 240 11.52 -9.52 -25.69
N LYS A 241 12.66 -8.94 -26.10
CA LYS A 241 13.79 -9.70 -26.65
C LYS A 241 14.43 -10.65 -25.62
N SER A 242 14.46 -10.26 -24.35
CA SER A 242 15.01 -11.09 -23.26
C SER A 242 14.02 -12.14 -22.75
N GLY A 243 12.78 -12.15 -23.24
CA GLY A 243 11.76 -13.12 -22.86
C GLY A 243 11.19 -12.88 -21.45
N LEU A 244 11.41 -11.71 -20.85
CA LEU A 244 10.83 -11.33 -19.55
C LEU A 244 9.31 -11.23 -19.63
N MET A 245 8.78 -10.77 -20.78
CA MET A 245 7.36 -10.75 -21.09
C MET A 245 7.13 -11.00 -22.57
N SER A 246 5.96 -11.53 -22.93
CA SER A 246 5.49 -11.50 -24.32
C SER A 246 5.15 -10.07 -24.73
N LYS A 247 5.16 -9.78 -26.03
CA LYS A 247 4.78 -8.46 -26.54
C LYS A 247 3.35 -8.08 -26.13
N ASP A 248 2.42 -9.01 -26.24
CA ASP A 248 1.00 -8.77 -25.94
C ASP A 248 0.80 -8.50 -24.44
N ASP A 249 1.42 -9.31 -23.57
CA ASP A 249 1.35 -9.11 -22.12
C ASP A 249 1.98 -7.76 -21.71
N PHE A 250 3.09 -7.39 -22.33
CA PHE A 250 3.76 -6.12 -22.05
C PHE A 250 2.92 -4.92 -22.48
N ASP A 251 2.35 -4.95 -23.69
CA ASP A 251 1.51 -3.87 -24.20
C ASP A 251 0.23 -3.70 -23.36
N GLU A 252 -0.38 -4.81 -22.94
CA GLU A 252 -1.54 -4.81 -22.04
C GLU A 252 -1.18 -4.20 -20.66
N ALA A 253 -0.11 -4.68 -20.02
CA ALA A 253 0.34 -4.18 -18.73
C ALA A 253 0.76 -2.70 -18.79
N LYS A 254 1.44 -2.29 -19.86
CA LYS A 254 1.80 -0.88 -20.11
C LYS A 254 0.56 0.00 -20.23
N SER A 255 -0.44 -0.42 -21.01
CA SER A 255 -1.69 0.34 -21.18
C SER A 255 -2.43 0.48 -19.84
N LYS A 256 -2.51 -0.60 -19.06
CA LYS A 256 -3.10 -0.60 -17.71
C LYS A 256 -2.33 0.32 -16.77
N ALA A 257 -1.00 0.25 -16.72
CA ALA A 257 -0.16 1.08 -15.86
C ALA A 257 -0.35 2.58 -16.12
N LEU A 258 -0.36 2.99 -17.41
CA LEU A 258 -0.59 4.38 -17.80
C LEU A 258 -2.00 4.84 -17.42
N SER A 259 -3.02 4.02 -17.66
CA SER A 259 -4.43 4.33 -17.33
C SER A 259 -4.65 4.42 -15.81
N LEU A 260 -4.06 3.52 -15.04
CA LEU A 260 -4.06 3.56 -13.57
C LEU A 260 -3.43 4.86 -13.08
N PHE A 261 -2.31 5.27 -13.68
CA PHE A 261 -1.59 6.46 -13.25
C PHE A 261 -2.35 7.75 -13.57
N GLU A 262 -2.93 7.85 -14.77
CA GLU A 262 -3.76 8.99 -15.15
C GLU A 262 -4.99 9.13 -14.25
N TYR A 263 -5.69 8.02 -13.98
CA TYR A 263 -6.82 8.03 -13.04
C TYR A 263 -6.37 8.36 -11.62
N GLY A 264 -5.25 7.80 -11.17
CA GLY A 264 -4.63 8.10 -9.88
C GLY A 264 -4.29 9.58 -9.72
N GLN A 265 -3.70 10.20 -10.75
CA GLN A 265 -3.40 11.63 -10.77
C GLN A 265 -4.66 12.49 -10.62
N LYS A 266 -5.73 12.15 -11.34
CA LYS A 266 -7.00 12.87 -11.22
C LYS A 266 -7.54 12.81 -9.80
N VAL A 267 -7.67 11.60 -9.25
CA VAL A 267 -8.25 11.37 -7.92
C VAL A 267 -7.37 11.98 -6.82
N ALA A 268 -6.04 11.87 -6.93
CA ALA A 268 -5.10 12.50 -6.02
C ALA A 268 -5.28 14.02 -5.99
N LEU A 269 -5.36 14.65 -7.17
CA LEU A 269 -5.48 16.10 -7.31
C LEU A 269 -6.80 16.62 -6.73
N GLU A 270 -7.90 15.89 -6.92
CA GLU A 270 -9.21 16.18 -6.29
C GLU A 270 -9.14 16.19 -4.75
N ASN A 271 -8.13 15.53 -4.17
CA ASN A 271 -7.90 15.45 -2.72
C ASN A 271 -6.69 16.27 -2.26
N GLY A 272 -6.19 17.19 -3.10
CA GLY A 272 -5.17 18.17 -2.70
C GLY A 272 -3.72 17.66 -2.74
N VAL A 273 -3.47 16.50 -3.35
CA VAL A 273 -2.11 15.96 -3.55
C VAL A 273 -1.84 15.66 -5.03
N ILE A 274 -0.59 15.75 -5.44
CA ILE A 274 -0.15 15.42 -6.81
C ILE A 274 0.51 14.06 -6.77
N LEU A 275 0.00 13.11 -7.54
CA LEU A 275 0.69 11.84 -7.80
C LEU A 275 1.79 12.06 -8.86
N VAL A 276 3.03 11.97 -8.43
CA VAL A 276 4.21 12.44 -9.19
C VAL A 276 4.78 11.33 -10.07
N ASP A 277 4.99 10.17 -9.46
CA ASP A 277 5.35 8.92 -10.09
C ASP A 277 4.89 7.76 -9.19
N THR A 278 4.79 6.57 -9.76
CA THR A 278 4.44 5.35 -9.03
C THR A 278 5.01 4.12 -9.70
N LYS A 279 5.20 3.06 -8.92
CA LYS A 279 5.52 1.72 -9.39
C LYS A 279 4.27 0.84 -9.39
N TYR A 280 4.10 0.01 -10.42
CA TYR A 280 3.15 -1.09 -10.41
C TYR A 280 3.84 -2.42 -10.68
N GLU A 281 3.27 -3.49 -10.12
CA GLU A 281 3.61 -4.86 -10.48
C GLU A 281 2.36 -5.56 -11.02
N PHE A 282 2.56 -6.41 -12.02
CA PHE A 282 1.51 -7.22 -12.62
C PHE A 282 1.88 -8.70 -12.56
N GLY A 283 0.85 -9.54 -12.53
CA GLY A 283 1.01 -10.98 -12.67
C GLY A 283 0.00 -11.57 -13.65
N LYS A 284 0.21 -12.83 -14.00
CA LYS A 284 -0.66 -13.61 -14.87
C LYS A 284 -1.25 -14.78 -14.10
N THR A 285 -2.57 -14.85 -14.03
CA THR A 285 -3.29 -15.97 -13.39
C THR A 285 -3.24 -17.23 -14.25
N ALA A 286 -3.61 -18.37 -13.68
CA ALA A 286 -3.58 -19.66 -14.39
C ALA A 286 -4.47 -19.73 -15.64
N ASP A 287 -5.51 -18.89 -15.71
CA ASP A 287 -6.38 -18.73 -16.89
C ASP A 287 -5.82 -17.75 -17.94
N GLY A 288 -4.65 -17.17 -17.70
CA GLY A 288 -3.99 -16.24 -18.61
C GLY A 288 -4.34 -14.76 -18.40
N THR A 289 -5.15 -14.40 -17.40
CA THR A 289 -5.53 -13.00 -17.16
C THR A 289 -4.38 -12.20 -16.53
N VAL A 290 -4.08 -11.02 -17.09
CA VAL A 290 -3.16 -10.05 -16.46
C VAL A 290 -3.87 -9.29 -15.36
N VAL A 291 -3.39 -9.43 -14.12
CA VAL A 291 -3.94 -8.81 -12.91
C VAL A 291 -2.94 -7.87 -12.25
N LEU A 292 -3.45 -6.79 -11.67
CA LEU A 292 -2.68 -5.90 -10.80
C LEU A 292 -2.41 -6.58 -9.46
N ILE A 293 -1.17 -6.52 -8.99
CA ILE A 293 -0.73 -7.15 -7.74
C ILE A 293 0.03 -6.14 -6.85
N ASP A 294 0.65 -6.66 -5.79
CA ASP A 294 1.48 -5.89 -4.86
C ASP A 294 0.71 -4.77 -4.16
N GLU A 295 1.23 -3.54 -4.14
CA GLU A 295 0.54 -2.37 -3.60
C GLU A 295 0.32 -1.29 -4.67
N VAL A 296 -0.68 -0.43 -4.44
CA VAL A 296 -1.08 0.59 -5.41
C VAL A 296 -1.17 1.95 -4.74
N HIS A 297 -0.46 2.93 -5.29
CA HIS A 297 -0.60 4.36 -4.96
C HIS A 297 -0.36 4.70 -3.48
N THR A 298 0.48 3.91 -2.82
CA THR A 298 0.86 4.13 -1.43
C THR A 298 2.07 5.05 -1.34
N PRO A 299 2.32 5.71 -0.19
CA PRO A 299 3.55 6.48 0.02
C PRO A 299 4.87 5.68 -0.04
N ASP A 300 4.82 4.34 -0.01
CA ASP A 300 6.00 3.48 -0.18
C ASP A 300 6.27 3.15 -1.67
N SER A 301 5.24 3.20 -2.52
CA SER A 301 5.32 2.87 -3.96
C SER A 301 5.19 4.09 -4.88
N SER A 302 4.87 5.26 -4.34
CA SER A 302 4.57 6.49 -5.08
C SER A 302 5.13 7.73 -4.41
N ARG A 303 5.47 8.72 -5.24
CA ARG A 303 5.77 10.08 -4.77
C ARG A 303 4.53 10.95 -4.79
N TYR A 304 4.29 11.67 -3.69
CA TYR A 304 3.18 12.60 -3.55
C TYR A 304 3.66 13.99 -3.14
N TRP A 305 3.15 15.00 -3.84
CA TRP A 305 3.36 16.40 -3.45
C TRP A 305 2.08 17.06 -2.95
N ILE A 306 2.21 18.04 -2.07
CA ILE A 306 1.09 18.91 -1.70
C ILE A 306 0.75 19.81 -2.90
N ALA A 307 -0.49 19.72 -3.39
CA ALA A 307 -0.85 20.34 -4.67
C ALA A 307 -0.85 21.87 -4.63
N ASN A 308 -1.31 22.46 -3.53
CA ASN A 308 -1.47 23.91 -3.41
C ASN A 308 -0.13 24.67 -3.31
N SER A 309 0.97 23.99 -2.97
CA SER A 309 2.30 24.60 -2.84
C SER A 309 3.19 24.40 -4.07
N TYR A 310 2.86 23.45 -4.95
CA TYR A 310 3.72 23.06 -6.08
C TYR A 310 4.08 24.23 -7.01
N GLU A 311 3.10 24.96 -7.51
CA GLU A 311 3.31 25.97 -8.56
C GLU A 311 4.19 27.14 -8.09
N GLU A 312 3.97 27.61 -6.86
CA GLU A 312 4.75 28.69 -6.25
C GLU A 312 6.19 28.25 -5.99
N ARG A 313 6.37 27.04 -5.43
CA ARG A 313 7.68 26.48 -5.13
C ARG A 313 8.48 26.21 -6.40
N PHE A 314 7.84 25.65 -7.42
CA PHE A 314 8.44 25.41 -8.73
C PHE A 314 8.95 26.71 -9.37
N LYS A 315 8.12 27.78 -9.42
CA LYS A 315 8.52 29.10 -9.92
C LYS A 315 9.66 29.74 -9.14
N SER A 316 9.73 29.45 -7.85
CA SER A 316 10.77 29.96 -6.95
C SER A 316 12.04 29.09 -6.93
N GLY A 317 12.10 28.01 -7.72
CA GLY A 317 13.23 27.08 -7.74
C GLY A 317 13.38 26.26 -6.46
N LEU A 318 12.30 26.11 -5.67
CA LEU A 318 12.26 25.33 -4.44
C LEU A 318 11.78 23.89 -4.70
N GLU A 319 12.22 22.96 -3.86
CA GLU A 319 11.73 21.57 -3.89
C GLU A 319 10.23 21.52 -3.49
N PRO A 320 9.38 20.74 -4.17
CA PRO A 320 8.00 20.51 -3.75
C PRO A 320 7.90 19.98 -2.31
N GLU A 321 6.75 20.21 -1.69
CA GLU A 321 6.46 19.66 -0.37
C GLU A 321 5.95 18.23 -0.50
N ASN A 322 6.67 17.27 0.10
CA ASN A 322 6.41 15.83 -0.02
C ASN A 322 5.52 15.33 1.11
N VAL A 323 4.70 14.31 0.81
CA VAL A 323 3.87 13.57 1.79
C VAL A 323 4.30 12.12 1.95
N ASP A 324 5.32 11.71 1.20
CA ASP A 324 5.80 10.35 1.06
C ASP A 324 7.22 10.17 1.59
N LYS A 325 7.72 8.94 1.44
CA LYS A 325 9.07 8.58 1.83
C LYS A 325 10.08 9.22 0.87
N VAL A 326 10.72 10.30 1.31
CA VAL A 326 11.83 10.91 0.58
C VAL A 326 13.04 9.95 0.61
N THR A 327 13.29 9.27 -0.50
CA THR A 327 14.55 8.54 -0.79
C THR A 327 15.41 9.36 -1.74
#